data_AF-A0A6P6FMI6-F1
#
_entry.id   AF-A0A6P6FMI6-F1
#
_cell.length_a   1.000
_cell.length_b   1.000
_cell.length_c   1.000
_cell.angle_alpha   90.00
_cell.angle_beta   90.00
_cell.angle_gamma   90.00
#
_symmetry.space_group_name_H-M   'P 1'
#
loop_
_entity.id
_entity.type
_entity.pdbx_description
1 polymer ?
#
loop_
_entity_poly.entity_id
_entity_poly.type
_entity_poly.pdbx_seq_one_letter_code
_entity_poly.pdbx_strand_id
1 'polypeptide(L)'
;MITSLLKFDDIESAEKIFEVWETRNLNYDIRIPNFLIAAYCRKGLFEKAESLFNRVIDKGGQPDAKTWHYLTALYIKKDQMQKAAEAIKQEMSVVKFFWKPSKDSLVAYLEYLKGKGNLEGAEEIIRLVGDKGFVSVDIQERLLNYIQDVESNSQVLIEILRNALDGDEEPSELLAVEEEASDSRNMLDNL
;
A
#
# COMPACT_ATOMS: atom_id res chain seq x y z
N MET A 1 -19.53 5.85 14.54
CA MET A 1 -19.98 5.29 15.83
C MET A 1 -18.87 4.52 16.53
N ILE A 2 -18.36 3.40 15.99
CA ILE A 2 -17.19 2.69 16.57
C ILE A 2 -15.98 3.64 16.71
N THR A 3 -15.61 4.34 15.65
CA THR A 3 -14.51 5.31 15.67
C THR A 3 -14.69 6.41 16.72
N SER A 4 -15.90 6.95 16.87
CA SER A 4 -16.24 7.96 17.87
C SER A 4 -16.06 7.44 19.29
N LEU A 5 -16.54 6.22 19.59
CA LEU A 5 -16.39 5.60 20.92
C LEU A 5 -14.92 5.36 21.25
N LEU A 6 -14.13 4.88 20.29
CA LEU A 6 -12.69 4.70 20.47
C LEU A 6 -11.94 6.02 20.69
N LYS A 7 -12.43 7.15 20.17
CA LYS A 7 -11.89 8.48 20.48
C LYS A 7 -12.14 8.89 21.94
N PHE A 8 -13.24 8.43 22.53
CA PHE A 8 -13.57 8.65 23.95
C PHE A 8 -13.10 7.53 24.89
N ASP A 9 -12.24 6.63 24.40
CA ASP A 9 -11.72 5.48 25.14
C ASP A 9 -12.77 4.46 25.61
N ASP A 10 -13.98 4.52 25.06
CA ASP A 10 -15.05 3.56 25.33
C ASP A 10 -14.89 2.32 24.43
N ILE A 11 -13.87 1.52 24.74
CA ILE A 11 -13.54 0.30 24.01
C ILE A 11 -14.64 -0.76 24.18
N GLU A 12 -15.25 -0.86 25.36
CA GLU A 12 -16.27 -1.86 25.64
C GLU A 12 -17.53 -1.65 24.79
N SER A 13 -18.01 -0.40 24.66
CA SER A 13 -19.15 -0.10 23.79
C SER A 13 -18.78 -0.29 22.31
N ALA A 14 -17.55 0.06 21.92
CA ALA A 14 -17.05 -0.17 20.57
C ALA A 14 -17.02 -1.68 20.21
N GLU A 15 -16.59 -2.53 21.14
CA GLU A 15 -16.59 -4.00 21.02
C GLU A 15 -18.00 -4.54 20.82
N LYS A 16 -18.98 -4.11 21.64
CA LYS A 16 -20.38 -4.54 21.52
C LYS A 16 -20.98 -4.20 20.15
N ILE A 17 -20.71 -3.00 19.64
CA ILE A 17 -21.18 -2.58 18.32
C ILE A 17 -20.48 -3.38 17.22
N PHE A 18 -19.19 -3.65 17.38
CA PHE A 18 -18.44 -4.47 16.44
C PHE A 18 -19.00 -5.90 16.37
N GLU A 19 -19.34 -6.53 17.49
CA GLU A 19 -19.96 -7.87 17.51
C GLU A 19 -21.28 -7.92 16.73
N VAL A 20 -22.12 -6.88 16.88
CA VAL A 20 -23.37 -6.77 16.11
C VAL A 20 -23.09 -6.58 14.61
N TRP A 21 -22.07 -5.79 14.26
CA TRP A 21 -21.66 -5.62 12.86
C TRP A 21 -21.13 -6.94 12.27
N GLU A 22 -20.30 -7.65 13.01
CA GLU A 22 -19.59 -8.86 12.54
C GLU A 22 -20.53 -10.07 12.35
N THR A 23 -21.71 -10.06 12.99
CA THR A 23 -22.75 -11.11 12.83
C THR A 23 -23.66 -10.87 11.64
N ARG A 24 -23.73 -9.64 11.12
CA ARG A 24 -24.68 -9.24 10.05
C ARG A 24 -24.05 -9.13 8.67
N ASN A 25 -22.73 -9.04 8.60
CA ASN A 25 -22.05 -8.65 7.37
C ASN A 25 -21.61 -9.82 6.51
N LEU A 26 -22.17 -9.90 5.31
CA LEU A 26 -21.76 -10.82 4.23
C LEU A 26 -20.57 -10.29 3.42
N ASN A 27 -20.29 -8.98 3.49
CA ASN A 27 -19.15 -8.33 2.85
C ASN A 27 -18.26 -7.68 3.92
N TYR A 28 -17.10 -8.27 4.16
CA TYR A 28 -16.24 -7.95 5.29
C TYR A 28 -15.35 -6.74 4.98
N ASP A 29 -15.75 -5.55 5.43
CA ASP A 29 -14.96 -4.32 5.29
C ASP A 29 -13.83 -4.29 6.33
N ILE A 30 -12.58 -4.50 5.88
CA ILE A 30 -11.37 -4.55 6.72
C ILE A 30 -11.12 -3.27 7.53
N ARG A 31 -11.64 -2.12 7.09
CA ARG A 31 -11.43 -0.83 7.79
C ARG A 31 -12.03 -0.85 9.18
N ILE A 32 -13.12 -1.59 9.37
CA ILE A 32 -13.88 -1.63 10.61
C ILE A 32 -13.13 -2.37 11.75
N PRO A 33 -12.64 -3.60 11.57
CA PRO A 33 -11.76 -4.25 12.56
C PRO A 33 -10.43 -3.51 12.71
N ASN A 34 -9.88 -2.88 11.65
CA ASN A 34 -8.67 -2.08 11.75
C ASN A 34 -8.78 -0.93 12.77
N PHE A 35 -9.96 -0.33 12.96
CA PHE A 35 -10.16 0.68 14.00
C PHE A 35 -9.91 0.11 15.41
N LEU A 36 -10.40 -1.10 15.68
CA LEU A 36 -10.21 -1.79 16.96
C LEU A 36 -8.78 -2.28 17.13
N ILE A 37 -8.19 -2.89 16.10
CA ILE A 37 -6.77 -3.32 16.13
C ILE A 37 -5.87 -2.13 16.48
N ALA A 38 -6.07 -0.99 15.82
CA ALA A 38 -5.31 0.22 16.10
C ALA A 38 -5.49 0.71 17.55
N ALA A 39 -6.73 0.68 18.07
CA ALA A 39 -7.02 1.10 19.44
C ALA A 39 -6.38 0.16 20.48
N TYR A 40 -6.47 -1.15 20.27
CA TYR A 40 -5.83 -2.15 21.11
C TYR A 40 -4.30 -1.97 21.13
N CYS A 41 -3.66 -1.80 19.96
CA CYS A 41 -2.21 -1.54 19.88
C CYS A 41 -1.79 -0.26 20.61
N ARG A 42 -2.61 0.81 20.53
CA ARG A 42 -2.37 2.07 21.26
C ARG A 42 -2.48 1.89 22.78
N LYS A 43 -3.37 1.02 23.24
CA LYS A 43 -3.66 0.76 24.66
C LYS A 43 -2.82 -0.36 25.27
N GLY A 44 -1.95 -1.00 24.51
CA GLY A 44 -1.14 -2.13 24.98
C GLY A 44 -1.93 -3.43 25.12
N LEU A 45 -3.16 -3.50 24.58
CA LEU A 45 -4.03 -4.67 24.62
C LEU A 45 -3.67 -5.65 23.49
N PHE A 46 -2.41 -6.09 23.45
CA PHE A 46 -1.85 -6.76 22.30
C PHE A 46 -2.48 -8.12 22.00
N GLU A 47 -2.87 -8.86 23.03
CA GLU A 47 -3.55 -10.14 22.91
C GLU A 47 -4.92 -9.99 22.22
N LYS A 48 -5.64 -8.89 22.53
CA LYS A 48 -6.92 -8.57 21.86
C LYS A 48 -6.69 -8.20 20.39
N ALA A 49 -5.63 -7.45 20.09
CA ALA A 49 -5.28 -7.10 18.71
C ALA A 49 -4.93 -8.33 17.86
N GLU A 50 -4.08 -9.23 18.37
CA GLU A 50 -3.68 -10.46 17.67
C GLU A 50 -4.88 -11.41 17.51
N SER A 51 -5.72 -11.54 18.55
CA SER A 51 -6.96 -12.33 18.46
C SER A 51 -7.94 -11.80 17.42
N LEU A 52 -8.15 -10.48 17.38
CA LEU A 52 -9.01 -9.86 16.38
C LEU A 52 -8.43 -10.02 14.97
N PHE A 53 -7.12 -9.88 14.80
CA PHE A 53 -6.46 -10.12 13.53
C PHE A 53 -6.69 -11.56 13.03
N ASN A 54 -6.49 -12.58 13.87
CA ASN A 54 -6.74 -13.96 13.47
C ASN A 54 -8.21 -14.18 13.09
N ARG A 55 -9.14 -13.58 13.84
CA ARG A 55 -10.58 -13.63 13.51
C ARG A 55 -10.92 -12.99 12.17
N VAL A 56 -10.23 -11.90 11.80
CA VAL A 56 -10.35 -11.27 10.47
C VAL A 56 -9.97 -12.26 9.37
N ILE A 57 -8.83 -12.96 9.52
CA ILE A 57 -8.36 -13.95 8.56
C ILE A 57 -9.36 -15.12 8.45
N ASP A 58 -9.81 -15.65 9.59
CA ASP A 58 -10.75 -16.79 9.64
C ASP A 58 -12.09 -16.48 8.96
N LYS A 59 -12.52 -15.22 8.99
CA LYS A 59 -13.73 -14.74 8.30
C LYS A 59 -13.51 -14.35 6.83
N GLY A 60 -12.31 -14.58 6.29
CA GLY A 60 -11.96 -14.27 4.91
C GLY A 60 -11.71 -12.79 4.64
N GLY A 61 -11.54 -11.97 5.68
CA GLY A 61 -11.13 -10.58 5.54
C GLY A 61 -9.70 -10.50 5.00
N GLN A 62 -9.45 -9.56 4.09
CA GLN A 62 -8.13 -9.33 3.51
C GLN A 62 -7.43 -8.18 4.25
N PRO A 63 -6.35 -8.44 4.99
CA PRO A 63 -5.56 -7.38 5.63
C PRO A 63 -4.99 -6.40 4.61
N ASP A 64 -5.06 -5.12 4.91
CA ASP A 64 -4.46 -4.06 4.10
C ASP A 64 -3.12 -3.59 4.70
N ALA A 65 -2.47 -2.64 4.04
CA ALA A 65 -1.20 -2.08 4.51
C ALA A 65 -1.31 -1.54 5.95
N LYS A 66 -2.45 -0.93 6.31
CA LYS A 66 -2.66 -0.40 7.67
C LYS A 66 -2.77 -1.51 8.70
N THR A 67 -3.43 -2.63 8.37
CA THR A 67 -3.48 -3.80 9.24
C THR A 67 -2.07 -4.28 9.58
N TRP A 68 -1.23 -4.49 8.58
CA TRP A 68 0.13 -4.96 8.76
C TRP A 68 1.00 -3.95 9.51
N HIS A 69 0.86 -2.66 9.21
CA HIS A 69 1.53 -1.59 9.94
C HIS A 69 1.25 -1.65 11.46
N TYR A 70 -0.01 -1.81 11.86
CA TYR A 70 -0.37 -1.92 13.28
C TYR A 70 0.20 -3.18 13.94
N LEU A 71 0.28 -4.29 13.22
CA LEU A 71 0.87 -5.54 13.72
C LEU A 71 2.40 -5.45 13.84
N THR A 72 3.07 -4.82 12.88
CA THR A 72 4.51 -4.51 12.97
C THR A 72 4.80 -3.74 14.26
N ALA A 73 4.06 -2.66 14.52
CA ALA A 73 4.22 -1.87 15.73
C ALA A 73 3.93 -2.67 17.01
N LEU A 74 2.92 -3.54 16.99
CA LEU A 74 2.61 -4.46 18.09
C LEU A 74 3.77 -5.42 18.36
N TYR A 75 4.26 -6.11 17.33
CA TYR A 75 5.30 -7.13 17.49
C TYR A 75 6.63 -6.54 17.94
N ILE A 76 6.99 -5.34 17.48
CA ILE A 76 8.15 -4.60 17.99
C ILE A 76 8.01 -4.33 19.49
N LYS A 77 6.83 -3.86 19.94
CA LYS A 77 6.58 -3.62 21.38
C LYS A 77 6.62 -4.88 22.24
N LYS A 78 6.34 -6.06 21.66
CA LYS A 78 6.44 -7.37 22.34
C LYS A 78 7.81 -8.03 22.19
N ASP A 79 8.79 -7.36 21.58
CA ASP A 79 10.11 -7.94 21.24
C ASP A 79 10.03 -9.21 20.36
N GLN A 80 8.97 -9.32 19.55
CA GLN A 80 8.73 -10.43 18.63
C GLN A 80 9.27 -10.10 17.23
N MET A 81 10.58 -9.88 17.13
CA MET A 81 11.23 -9.33 15.92
C MET A 81 11.02 -10.20 14.66
N GLN A 82 10.93 -11.52 14.80
CA GLN A 82 10.64 -12.41 13.66
C GLN A 82 9.25 -12.14 13.06
N LYS A 83 8.22 -12.05 13.91
CA LYS A 83 6.85 -11.70 13.47
C LYS A 83 6.77 -10.27 12.93
N ALA A 84 7.51 -9.33 13.51
CA ALA A 84 7.59 -7.97 12.99
C ALA A 84 8.17 -7.95 11.56
N ALA A 85 9.24 -8.70 11.31
CA ALA A 85 9.84 -8.81 9.98
C ALA A 85 8.88 -9.45 8.96
N GLU A 86 8.11 -10.47 9.37
CA GLU A 86 7.07 -11.07 8.53
C GLU A 86 5.95 -10.07 8.22
N ALA A 87 5.46 -9.33 9.22
CA ALA A 87 4.44 -8.31 9.05
C ALA A 87 4.91 -7.19 8.09
N ILE A 88 6.16 -6.73 8.20
CA ILE A 88 6.75 -5.76 7.26
C ILE A 88 6.76 -6.31 5.83
N LYS A 89 7.14 -7.59 5.63
CA LYS A 89 7.11 -8.20 4.29
C LYS A 89 5.71 -8.23 3.71
N GLN A 90 4.70 -8.52 4.53
CA GLN A 90 3.31 -8.50 4.11
C GLN A 90 2.82 -7.08 3.83
N GLU A 91 3.21 -6.10 4.65
CA GLU A 91 2.94 -4.69 4.40
C GLU A 91 3.50 -4.27 3.03
N MET A 92 4.76 -4.60 2.74
CA MET A 92 5.39 -4.31 1.45
C MET A 92 4.75 -5.05 0.26
N SER A 93 4.19 -6.25 0.47
CA SER A 93 3.53 -7.01 -0.60
C SER A 93 2.17 -6.42 -0.97
N VAL A 94 1.45 -5.84 0.00
CA VAL A 94 0.14 -5.20 -0.23
C VAL A 94 0.24 -3.72 -0.56
N VAL A 95 1.33 -3.05 -0.18
CA VAL A 95 1.62 -1.68 -0.62
C VAL A 95 1.93 -1.71 -2.11
N LYS A 96 0.93 -1.38 -2.92
CA LYS A 96 1.15 -0.91 -4.28
C LYS A 96 1.90 0.41 -4.16
N PHE A 97 3.23 0.38 -4.32
CA PHE A 97 3.99 1.59 -4.56
C PHE A 97 3.36 2.32 -5.75
N PHE A 98 2.64 3.41 -5.46
CA PHE A 98 2.05 4.30 -6.46
C PHE A 98 3.14 5.23 -7.01
N TRP A 99 4.18 4.64 -7.57
CA TRP A 99 5.06 5.36 -8.48
C TRP A 99 4.76 4.85 -9.88
N LYS A 100 3.98 5.62 -10.62
CA LYS A 100 3.77 5.42 -12.05
C LYS A 100 4.69 6.40 -12.78
N PRO A 101 5.75 5.94 -13.48
CA PRO A 101 6.57 6.85 -14.26
C PRO A 101 5.71 7.50 -15.36
N SER A 102 5.92 8.80 -15.63
CA SER A 102 5.35 9.40 -16.83
C SER A 102 5.98 8.74 -18.07
N LYS A 103 5.24 8.73 -19.19
CA LYS A 103 5.75 8.24 -20.48
C LYS A 103 7.11 8.86 -20.81
N ASP A 104 7.20 10.17 -20.70
CA ASP A 104 8.42 10.93 -21.00
C ASP A 104 9.59 10.52 -20.09
N SER A 105 9.33 10.31 -18.80
CA SER A 105 10.37 9.87 -17.85
C SER A 105 10.87 8.47 -18.18
N LEU A 106 9.96 7.55 -18.53
CA LEU A 106 10.32 6.18 -18.89
C LEU A 106 11.08 6.13 -20.22
N VAL A 107 10.64 6.92 -21.21
CA VAL A 107 11.35 7.09 -22.51
C VAL A 107 12.76 7.58 -22.27
N ALA A 108 12.93 8.70 -21.55
CA ALA A 108 14.23 9.29 -21.30
C ALA A 108 15.18 8.33 -20.56
N TYR A 109 14.66 7.58 -19.59
CA TYR A 109 15.47 6.65 -18.82
C TYR A 109 15.89 5.41 -19.64
N LEU A 110 14.98 4.84 -20.42
CA LEU A 110 15.29 3.71 -21.30
C LEU A 110 16.30 4.11 -22.39
N GLU A 111 16.18 5.31 -22.96
CA GLU A 111 17.17 5.84 -23.91
C GLU A 111 18.54 6.04 -23.26
N TYR A 112 18.56 6.59 -22.04
CA TYR A 112 19.80 6.75 -21.28
C TYR A 112 20.49 5.40 -21.05
N LEU A 113 19.74 4.39 -20.60
CA LEU A 113 20.27 3.05 -20.34
C LEU A 113 20.78 2.38 -21.62
N LYS A 114 20.00 2.47 -22.71
CA LYS A 114 20.40 1.98 -24.04
C LYS A 114 21.68 2.66 -24.53
N GLY A 115 21.77 3.99 -24.44
CA GLY A 115 22.96 4.75 -24.82
C GLY A 115 24.21 4.44 -23.97
N LYS A 116 24.02 3.94 -22.74
CA LYS A 116 25.11 3.45 -21.87
C LYS A 116 25.42 1.95 -22.06
N GLY A 117 24.64 1.22 -22.85
CA GLY A 117 24.74 -0.23 -22.95
C GLY A 117 24.37 -0.96 -21.64
N ASN A 118 23.66 -0.30 -20.74
CA ASN A 118 23.24 -0.89 -19.46
C ASN A 118 21.96 -1.71 -19.65
N LEU A 119 22.12 -2.89 -20.25
CA LEU A 119 21.01 -3.82 -20.53
C LEU A 119 20.36 -4.32 -19.23
N GLU A 120 21.14 -4.63 -18.20
CA GLU A 120 20.64 -5.14 -16.92
C GLU A 120 19.70 -4.13 -16.26
N GLY A 121 20.08 -2.84 -16.21
CA GLY A 121 19.22 -1.79 -15.68
C GLY A 121 17.95 -1.56 -16.52
N ALA A 122 18.04 -1.78 -17.84
CA ALA A 122 16.89 -1.66 -18.74
C ALA A 122 15.91 -2.82 -18.55
N GLU A 123 16.40 -4.05 -18.37
CA GLU A 123 15.59 -5.22 -18.06
C GLU A 123 14.91 -5.08 -16.69
N GLU A 124 15.64 -4.56 -15.69
CA GLU A 124 15.11 -4.33 -14.35
C GLU A 124 13.92 -3.36 -14.36
N ILE A 125 14.06 -2.20 -15.02
CA ILE A 125 12.98 -1.22 -15.07
C ILE A 125 11.78 -1.73 -15.88
N ILE A 126 12.00 -2.48 -16.98
CA ILE A 126 10.93 -3.08 -17.79
C ILE A 126 10.14 -4.11 -16.96
N ARG A 127 10.84 -4.99 -16.23
CA ARG A 127 10.19 -5.94 -15.33
C ARG A 127 9.42 -5.24 -14.24
N LEU A 128 9.98 -4.19 -13.63
CA LEU A 128 9.31 -3.43 -12.57
C LEU A 128 8.01 -2.79 -13.05
N VAL A 129 8.00 -2.13 -14.21
CA VAL A 129 6.76 -1.54 -14.74
C VAL A 129 5.73 -2.62 -15.14
N GLY A 130 6.22 -3.81 -15.50
CA GLY A 130 5.41 -4.99 -15.75
C GLY A 130 4.73 -5.56 -14.51
N ASP A 131 5.51 -5.83 -13.46
CA ASP A 131 5.03 -6.37 -12.19
C ASP A 131 4.01 -5.46 -11.49
N LYS A 132 4.12 -4.14 -11.73
CA LYS A 132 3.16 -3.14 -11.23
C LYS A 132 1.92 -3.00 -12.12
N GLY A 133 1.85 -3.70 -13.25
CA GLY A 133 0.71 -3.70 -14.16
C GLY A 133 0.57 -2.43 -15.01
N PHE A 134 1.64 -1.63 -15.11
CA PHE A 134 1.63 -0.40 -15.90
C PHE A 134 1.76 -0.66 -17.41
N VAL A 135 2.36 -1.79 -17.76
CA VAL A 135 2.55 -2.27 -19.13
C VAL A 135 2.17 -3.75 -19.22
N SER A 136 1.57 -4.16 -20.33
CA SER A 136 1.26 -5.57 -20.59
C SER A 136 2.54 -6.36 -20.87
N VAL A 137 2.46 -7.70 -20.79
CA VAL A 137 3.57 -8.60 -21.15
C VAL A 137 4.03 -8.36 -22.60
N ASP A 138 3.09 -8.11 -23.52
CA ASP A 138 3.39 -7.75 -24.92
C ASP A 138 4.23 -6.46 -25.02
N ILE A 139 3.88 -5.43 -24.24
CA ILE A 139 4.66 -4.18 -24.21
C ILE A 139 6.05 -4.43 -23.62
N GLN A 140 6.18 -5.27 -22.59
CA GLN A 140 7.49 -5.62 -22.02
C GLN A 140 8.40 -6.30 -23.05
N GLU A 141 7.89 -7.29 -23.79
CA GLU A 141 8.64 -7.96 -24.85
C GLU A 141 9.09 -6.98 -25.94
N ARG A 142 8.21 -6.06 -26.34
CA ARG A 142 8.53 -5.02 -27.32
C ARG A 142 9.59 -4.04 -26.81
N LEU A 143 9.54 -3.66 -25.53
CA LEU A 143 10.57 -2.82 -24.90
C LEU A 143 11.93 -3.54 -24.84
N LEU A 144 11.95 -4.83 -24.49
CA LEU A 144 13.16 -5.64 -24.48
C LEU A 144 13.80 -5.73 -25.87
N ASN A 145 12.99 -6.00 -26.90
CA ASN A 145 13.45 -6.01 -28.29
C ASN A 145 14.02 -4.64 -28.71
N TYR A 146 13.36 -3.54 -28.33
CA TYR A 146 13.86 -2.19 -28.59
C TYR A 146 15.22 -1.92 -27.93
N ILE A 147 15.42 -2.39 -26.69
CA ILE A 147 16.69 -2.20 -25.95
C ILE A 147 17.83 -2.99 -26.61
N GLN A 148 17.54 -4.19 -27.13
CA GLN A 148 18.53 -5.05 -27.78
C GLN A 148 18.88 -4.62 -29.21
N ASP A 149 17.96 -3.93 -29.90
CA ASP A 149 18.19 -3.44 -31.25
C ASP A 149 18.98 -2.13 -31.26
N VAL A 150 20.26 -2.19 -31.65
CA VAL A 150 21.17 -1.04 -31.72
C VAL A 150 20.74 0.00 -32.76
N GLU A 151 19.99 -0.39 -33.79
CA GLU A 151 19.57 0.51 -34.89
C GLU A 151 18.21 1.19 -34.61
N SER A 152 17.44 0.67 -33.65
CA SER A 152 16.14 1.23 -33.27
C SER A 152 16.23 2.63 -32.66
N ASN A 153 15.46 3.57 -33.23
CA ASN A 153 15.40 4.97 -32.79
C ASN A 153 14.28 5.24 -31.76
N SER A 154 14.35 6.41 -31.13
CA SER A 154 13.41 6.94 -30.14
C SER A 154 11.93 6.88 -30.54
N GLN A 155 11.63 7.01 -31.83
CA GLN A 155 10.25 7.00 -32.33
C GLN A 155 9.57 5.65 -32.14
N VAL A 156 10.34 4.55 -32.26
CA VAL A 156 9.86 3.19 -32.01
C VAL A 156 9.45 3.03 -30.54
N LEU A 157 10.25 3.56 -29.62
CA LEU A 157 9.98 3.52 -28.18
C LEU A 157 8.71 4.30 -27.82
N ILE A 158 8.54 5.49 -28.40
CA ILE A 158 7.34 6.31 -28.22
C ILE A 158 6.09 5.58 -28.74
N GLU A 159 6.19 4.87 -29.87
CA GLU A 159 5.08 4.08 -30.42
C GLU A 159 4.72 2.89 -29.53
N ILE A 160 5.71 2.20 -28.96
CA ILE A 160 5.49 1.10 -28.01
C ILE A 160 4.73 1.60 -26.78
N LEU A 161 5.05 2.80 -26.29
CA LEU A 161 4.45 3.39 -25.10
C LEU A 161 3.20 4.25 -25.38
N ARG A 162 2.75 4.38 -26.64
CA ARG A 162 1.66 5.29 -27.04
C ARG A 162 0.37 5.08 -26.25
N ASN A 163 -0.02 3.83 -26.03
CA ASN A 163 -1.24 3.43 -25.29
C ASN A 163 -0.92 2.81 -23.92
N ALA A 164 0.35 2.80 -23.53
CA ALA A 164 0.79 2.37 -22.20
C ALA A 164 0.63 3.54 -21.23
N LEU A 165 0.49 3.31 -19.93
CA LEU A 165 0.52 4.41 -18.94
C LEU A 165 -0.58 5.49 -19.08
N ASP A 166 -1.59 5.33 -19.95
CA ASP A 166 -2.73 6.24 -20.04
C ASP A 166 -3.70 5.97 -18.89
N GLY A 167 -3.71 6.88 -17.93
CA GLY A 167 -4.53 6.81 -16.73
C GLY A 167 -4.12 7.96 -15.84
N ASP A 168 -4.63 9.14 -16.16
CA ASP A 168 -4.69 10.28 -15.27
C ASP A 168 -5.70 9.94 -14.16
N GLU A 169 -5.28 9.14 -13.20
CA GLU A 169 -5.83 9.22 -11.86
C GLU A 169 -4.65 9.57 -10.96
N GLU A 170 -4.50 10.88 -10.72
CA GLU A 170 -3.71 11.35 -9.58
C GLU A 170 -4.12 10.54 -8.34
N PRO A 171 -3.18 9.99 -7.56
CA PRO A 171 -3.51 9.43 -6.26
C PRO A 171 -3.87 10.56 -5.28
N SER A 172 -5.04 11.17 -5.43
CA SER A 172 -5.54 12.23 -4.56
C SER A 172 -5.82 11.76 -3.11
N GLU A 173 -5.57 10.49 -2.76
CA GLU A 173 -6.00 9.93 -1.47
C GLU A 173 -4.87 9.44 -0.54
N LEU A 174 -3.59 9.60 -0.91
CA LEU A 174 -2.47 9.14 -0.07
C LEU A 174 -1.79 10.22 0.79
N LEU A 175 -2.09 11.51 0.57
CA LEU A 175 -1.53 12.61 1.37
C LEU A 175 -2.46 13.15 2.48
N ALA A 176 -3.71 12.71 2.55
CA ALA A 176 -4.67 13.26 3.53
C ALA A 176 -4.55 12.66 4.96
N VAL A 177 -3.65 11.70 5.21
CA VAL A 177 -3.56 11.03 6.52
C VAL A 177 -2.48 11.62 7.43
N GLU A 178 -1.59 12.48 6.92
CA GLU A 178 -0.53 13.09 7.75
C GLU A 178 -0.92 14.44 8.39
N GLU A 179 -2.07 15.04 8.06
CA GLU A 179 -2.45 16.36 8.60
C GLU A 179 -3.33 16.35 9.88
N GLU A 180 -4.01 15.25 10.22
CA GLU A 180 -4.85 15.24 11.45
C GLU A 180 -4.04 15.17 12.77
N ALA A 181 -2.72 14.96 12.71
CA ALA A 181 -1.86 14.96 13.90
C ALA A 181 -1.28 16.35 14.26
N SER A 182 -1.37 17.34 13.36
CA SER A 182 -0.80 18.68 13.58
C SER A 182 -1.82 19.69 14.12
N ASP A 183 -3.10 19.59 13.73
CA ASP A 183 -4.09 20.65 14.02
C ASP A 183 -4.74 20.56 15.41
N SER A 184 -4.53 19.47 16.15
CA SER A 184 -5.03 19.33 17.53
C SER A 184 -4.20 20.09 18.57
N ARG A 185 -3.07 20.72 18.18
CA ARG A 185 -2.20 21.49 19.10
C ARG A 185 -2.57 22.96 19.25
N ASN A 186 -3.43 23.52 18.40
CA ASN A 186 -3.76 24.96 18.44
C ASN A 186 -5.15 25.29 19.01
N MET A 187 -5.94 24.31 19.45
CA MET A 187 -7.30 24.55 19.99
C MET A 187 -7.40 24.41 21.52
N LEU A 188 -6.28 24.22 22.24
CA LEU A 188 -6.27 24.17 23.71
C LEU A 188 -5.74 25.45 24.39
N ASP A 189 -5.34 26.46 23.63
CA ASP A 189 -4.89 27.76 24.17
C ASP A 189 -5.96 28.86 24.14
N ASN A 190 -7.20 28.56 23.74
CA ASN A 190 -8.33 29.47 23.87
C ASN A 190 -9.64 28.68 23.99
N LEU A 191 -9.97 28.28 25.23
CA LEU A 191 -11.31 28.28 25.87
C LEU A 191 -11.32 27.41 27.12
#